data_AF-A0A1S1QFY5-F1
#
_entry.id   AF-A0A1S1QFY5-F1
#
_cell.length_a   1.000
_cell.length_b   1.000
_cell.length_c   1.000
_cell.angle_alpha   90.00
_cell.angle_beta   90.00
_cell.angle_gamma   90.00
#
_symmetry.space_group_name_H-M   'P 1'
#
loop_
_entity.id
_entity.type
_entity.pdbx_description
1 polymer ?
#
loop_
_entity_poly.entity_id
_entity_poly.type
_entity_poly.pdbx_seq_one_letter_code
_entity_poly.pdbx_strand_id
1 'polypeptide(L)'
;MPISMAKIEASAPGLLSLVKDARSRLAKQALDGEQAKVALCVDHSGSMRALYTKGVVQRLAERALALATQFDDDGAIDVFIFDTGAVHAGELRMDDYAGGVDRLRAGRRMGRTDYAAAMRLVREHFPADGLPVYVLFVTDGAPDSRTAAKEELVTASQRNIFYKFLGVGEGPFDFLRRLDDLRGRPVDNAHFVEPDDVEAISDEEFFDLLLEEYPQWLDDARAAGLIRIEP
;
A
#
# COMPACT_ATOMS: atom_id res chain seq x y z
N MET A 1 -17.80 -2.82 -6.76
CA MET A 1 -17.72 -2.28 -8.15
C MET A 1 -16.96 -0.97 -8.10
N PRO A 2 -16.08 -0.65 -9.07
CA PRO A 2 -15.31 0.59 -9.05
C PRO A 2 -16.24 1.81 -9.00
N ILE A 3 -15.76 2.88 -8.37
CA ILE A 3 -16.52 4.12 -8.24
C ILE A 3 -16.70 4.75 -9.63
N SER A 4 -17.92 5.22 -9.91
CA SER A 4 -18.22 5.85 -11.20
C SER A 4 -17.43 7.14 -11.39
N MET A 5 -16.97 7.40 -12.62
CA MET A 5 -16.21 8.62 -12.94
C MET A 5 -16.99 9.90 -12.61
N ALA A 6 -18.31 9.90 -12.80
CA ALA A 6 -19.17 11.03 -12.46
C ALA A 6 -19.18 11.31 -10.95
N LYS A 7 -19.17 10.26 -10.10
CA LYS A 7 -19.09 10.42 -8.64
C LYS A 7 -17.73 10.96 -8.22
N ILE A 8 -16.65 10.52 -8.88
CA ILE A 8 -15.29 11.00 -8.63
C ILE A 8 -15.15 12.47 -9.06
N GLU A 9 -15.64 12.83 -10.24
CA GLU A 9 -15.62 14.22 -10.72
C GLU A 9 -16.41 15.17 -9.81
N ALA A 10 -17.54 14.70 -9.25
CA ALA A 10 -18.35 15.49 -8.34
C ALA A 10 -17.73 15.61 -6.93
N SER A 11 -17.13 14.54 -6.40
CA SER A 11 -16.70 14.47 -4.99
C SER A 11 -15.21 14.76 -4.79
N ALA A 12 -14.39 14.44 -5.80
CA ALA A 12 -12.93 14.45 -5.74
C ALA A 12 -12.32 14.86 -7.09
N PRO A 13 -12.66 16.03 -7.67
CA PRO A 13 -12.20 16.42 -9.00
C PRO A 13 -10.67 16.45 -9.13
N GLY A 14 -9.93 16.71 -8.04
CA GLY A 14 -8.47 16.69 -8.04
C GLY A 14 -7.84 15.29 -8.13
N LEU A 15 -8.60 14.21 -7.90
CA LEU A 15 -8.15 12.83 -8.11
C LEU A 15 -8.47 12.31 -9.52
N LEU A 16 -9.23 13.07 -10.33
CA LEU A 16 -9.79 12.57 -11.58
C LEU A 16 -8.71 12.11 -12.59
N SER A 17 -7.59 12.83 -12.69
CA SER A 17 -6.47 12.42 -13.56
C SER A 17 -5.83 11.13 -13.06
N LEU A 18 -5.49 11.06 -11.76
CA LEU A 18 -4.90 9.87 -11.14
C LEU A 18 -5.78 8.64 -11.33
N VAL A 19 -7.09 8.79 -11.17
CA VAL A 19 -8.07 7.73 -11.36
C VAL A 19 -8.10 7.23 -12.81
N LYS A 20 -8.01 8.15 -13.80
CA LYS A 20 -7.96 7.78 -15.22
C LYS A 20 -6.69 6.99 -15.54
N ASP A 21 -5.57 7.44 -15.01
CA ASP A 21 -4.27 6.80 -15.23
C ASP A 21 -4.25 5.41 -14.57
N ALA A 22 -4.66 5.33 -13.30
CA ALA A 22 -4.83 4.07 -12.57
C ALA A 22 -5.72 3.09 -13.35
N ARG A 23 -6.93 3.51 -13.72
CA ARG A 23 -7.85 2.66 -14.52
C ARG A 23 -7.20 2.15 -15.80
N SER A 24 -6.53 3.04 -16.53
CA SER A 24 -5.84 2.66 -17.76
C SER A 24 -4.73 1.64 -17.50
N ARG A 25 -4.01 1.72 -16.38
CA ARG A 25 -2.96 0.74 -16.04
C ARG A 25 -3.52 -0.60 -15.57
N LEU A 26 -4.57 -0.59 -14.75
CA LEU A 26 -5.26 -1.82 -14.34
C LEU A 26 -5.74 -2.62 -15.56
N ALA A 27 -6.35 -1.93 -16.53
CA ALA A 27 -6.82 -2.59 -17.76
C ALA A 27 -5.69 -3.21 -18.58
N LYS A 28 -4.51 -2.57 -18.63
CA LYS A 28 -3.32 -3.13 -19.29
C LYS A 28 -2.81 -4.40 -18.61
N GLN A 29 -2.99 -4.50 -17.29
CA GLN A 29 -2.57 -5.64 -16.47
C GLN A 29 -3.67 -6.70 -16.29
N ALA A 30 -4.79 -6.59 -17.03
CA ALA A 30 -5.95 -7.47 -16.93
C ALA A 30 -6.56 -7.56 -15.52
N LEU A 31 -6.47 -6.47 -14.75
CA LEU A 31 -7.03 -6.34 -13.41
C LEU A 31 -8.44 -5.70 -13.42
N ASP A 32 -9.07 -5.58 -14.60
CA ASP A 32 -10.43 -5.07 -14.71
C ASP A 32 -11.41 -6.00 -13.97
N GLY A 33 -12.15 -5.44 -13.01
CA GLY A 33 -13.14 -6.18 -12.24
C GLY A 33 -12.58 -6.92 -11.02
N GLU A 34 -11.26 -6.92 -10.84
CA GLU A 34 -10.64 -7.39 -9.60
C GLU A 34 -11.08 -6.52 -8.41
N GLN A 35 -11.33 -7.17 -7.28
CA GLN A 35 -11.73 -6.49 -6.05
C GLN A 35 -10.64 -6.65 -4.99
N ALA A 36 -10.32 -5.56 -4.31
CA ALA A 36 -9.36 -5.58 -3.22
C ALA A 36 -9.62 -4.44 -2.23
N LYS A 37 -9.35 -4.69 -0.95
CA LYS A 37 -9.13 -3.62 0.03
C LYS A 37 -7.74 -3.04 -0.18
N VAL A 38 -7.64 -1.72 -0.17
CA VAL A 38 -6.35 -1.03 -0.27
C VAL A 38 -6.03 -0.36 1.06
N ALA A 39 -4.86 -0.69 1.58
CA ALA A 39 -4.31 -0.09 2.79
C ALA A 39 -3.02 0.65 2.46
N LEU A 40 -2.83 1.78 3.12
CA LEU A 40 -1.58 2.53 3.11
C LEU A 40 -0.90 2.36 4.47
N CYS A 41 0.29 1.79 4.48
CA CYS A 41 1.10 1.62 5.67
C CYS A 41 2.34 2.51 5.56
N VAL A 42 2.45 3.55 6.38
CA VAL A 42 3.48 4.60 6.21
C VAL A 42 4.39 4.71 7.42
N ASP A 43 5.69 4.76 7.15
CA ASP A 43 6.71 5.07 8.14
C ASP A 43 6.54 6.50 8.69
N HIS A 44 6.58 6.63 10.01
CA HIS A 44 6.57 7.87 10.78
C HIS A 44 7.80 7.98 11.68
N SER A 45 8.92 7.42 11.21
CA SER A 45 10.24 7.62 11.76
C SER A 45 10.72 9.07 11.61
N GLY A 46 11.76 9.42 12.37
CA GLY A 46 12.35 10.75 12.33
C GLY A 46 12.95 11.14 10.97
N SER A 47 13.44 10.16 10.20
CA SER A 47 14.07 10.34 8.88
C SER A 47 13.05 10.76 7.81
N MET A 48 11.81 10.27 7.92
CA MET A 48 10.70 10.62 7.02
C MET A 48 10.27 12.09 7.09
N ARG A 49 10.74 12.87 8.08
CA ARG A 49 10.29 14.26 8.34
C ARG A 49 10.33 15.17 7.12
N ALA A 50 11.39 15.08 6.32
CA ALA A 50 11.53 15.90 5.12
C ALA A 50 10.47 15.54 4.08
N LEU A 51 10.19 14.25 3.89
CA LEU A 51 9.19 13.74 2.94
C LEU A 51 7.76 14.16 3.33
N TYR A 52 7.43 14.15 4.63
CA TYR A 52 6.18 14.72 5.12
C TYR A 52 6.09 16.22 4.85
N THR A 53 7.14 16.97 5.18
CA THR A 53 7.15 18.44 5.03
C THR A 53 7.03 18.88 3.57
N LYS A 54 7.59 18.10 2.64
CA LYS A 54 7.48 18.31 1.18
C LYS A 54 6.16 17.81 0.58
N GLY A 55 5.30 17.18 1.38
CA GLY A 55 4.03 16.60 0.94
C GLY A 55 4.16 15.35 0.07
N VAL A 56 5.34 14.70 0.03
CA VAL A 56 5.57 13.48 -0.77
C VAL A 56 4.62 12.38 -0.30
N VAL A 57 4.57 12.15 1.01
CA VAL A 57 3.70 11.13 1.61
C VAL A 57 2.22 11.39 1.29
N GLN A 58 1.79 12.65 1.30
CA GLN A 58 0.42 13.03 0.95
C GLN A 58 0.11 12.69 -0.51
N ARG A 59 1.01 13.00 -1.45
CA ARG A 59 0.85 12.62 -2.87
C ARG A 59 0.81 11.10 -3.07
N LEU A 60 1.62 10.35 -2.32
CA LEU A 60 1.58 8.87 -2.38
C LEU A 60 0.26 8.32 -1.85
N ALA A 61 -0.27 8.91 -0.78
CA ALA A 61 -1.57 8.53 -0.24
C ALA A 61 -2.71 8.83 -1.23
N GLU A 62 -2.64 9.94 -1.96
CA GLU A 62 -3.60 10.28 -3.01
C GLU A 62 -3.55 9.29 -4.19
N ARG A 63 -2.36 8.83 -4.59
CA ARG A 63 -2.20 7.80 -5.61
C ARG A 63 -2.72 6.44 -5.14
N ALA A 64 -2.44 6.06 -3.89
CA ALA A 64 -3.00 4.84 -3.29
C ALA A 64 -4.53 4.90 -3.22
N LEU A 65 -5.09 6.07 -2.87
CA LEU A 65 -6.53 6.29 -2.85
C LEU A 65 -7.13 6.23 -4.26
N ALA A 66 -6.48 6.82 -5.25
CA ALA A 66 -6.91 6.72 -6.65
C ALA A 66 -6.93 5.26 -7.13
N LEU A 67 -5.89 4.49 -6.80
CA LEU A 67 -5.84 3.04 -7.06
C LEU A 67 -7.00 2.31 -6.37
N ALA A 68 -7.26 2.61 -5.11
CA ALA A 68 -8.34 2.02 -4.32
C ALA A 68 -9.71 2.23 -4.94
N THR A 69 -9.99 3.41 -5.50
CA THR A 69 -11.29 3.65 -6.18
C THR A 69 -11.57 2.73 -7.38
N GLN A 70 -10.53 2.05 -7.90
CA GLN A 70 -10.66 1.09 -8.99
C GLN A 70 -10.82 -0.36 -8.50
N PHE A 71 -10.31 -0.70 -7.31
CA PHE A 71 -10.48 -2.02 -6.69
C PHE A 71 -11.68 -2.10 -5.74
N ASP A 72 -12.04 -1.00 -5.09
CA ASP A 72 -13.02 -0.89 -4.01
C ASP A 72 -14.10 0.17 -4.30
N ASP A 73 -15.23 0.09 -3.61
CA ASP A 73 -16.42 0.91 -3.86
C ASP A 73 -16.72 2.00 -2.80
N ASP A 74 -16.08 1.92 -1.63
CA ASP A 74 -16.35 2.83 -0.50
C ASP A 74 -15.58 4.17 -0.60
N GLY A 75 -14.59 4.25 -1.49
CA GLY A 75 -13.83 5.47 -1.77
C GLY A 75 -12.92 5.87 -0.62
N ALA A 76 -12.44 4.89 0.14
CA ALA A 76 -11.55 5.07 1.26
C ALA A 76 -10.36 4.10 1.20
N ILE A 77 -9.30 4.45 1.91
CA ILE A 77 -8.20 3.52 2.23
C ILE A 77 -7.94 3.56 3.73
N ASP A 78 -7.63 2.42 4.30
CA ASP A 78 -7.13 2.33 5.67
C ASP A 78 -5.71 2.86 5.73
N VAL A 79 -5.44 3.77 6.66
CA VAL A 79 -4.10 4.32 6.87
C VAL A 79 -3.54 3.79 8.18
N PHE A 80 -2.45 3.04 8.07
CA PHE A 80 -1.64 2.58 9.16
C PHE A 80 -0.38 3.44 9.24
N ILE A 81 -0.08 3.90 10.45
CA ILE A 81 1.14 4.67 10.73
C ILE A 81 2.00 3.83 11.65
N PHE A 82 3.28 3.66 11.31
CA PHE A 82 4.21 2.93 12.16
C PHE A 82 5.47 3.73 12.48
N ASP A 83 6.00 3.48 13.65
CA ASP A 83 7.22 4.09 14.17
C ASP A 83 7.93 3.09 15.12
N THR A 84 8.02 3.40 16.41
CA THR A 84 8.40 2.43 17.46
C THR A 84 7.31 1.39 17.72
N GLY A 85 6.09 1.63 17.24
CA GLY A 85 5.00 0.65 17.18
C GLY A 85 4.18 0.85 15.91
N ALA A 86 2.91 0.47 15.93
CA ALA A 86 1.99 0.74 14.83
C ALA A 86 0.59 1.05 15.32
N VAL A 87 -0.15 1.83 14.53
CA VAL A 87 -1.52 2.23 14.83
C VAL A 87 -2.33 2.35 13.54
N HIS A 88 -3.59 1.95 13.60
CA HIS A 88 -4.58 2.28 12.58
C HIS A 88 -4.99 3.74 12.82
N ALA A 89 -4.54 4.63 11.94
CA ALA A 89 -4.72 6.07 12.11
C ALA A 89 -6.13 6.53 11.71
N GLY A 90 -6.84 5.71 10.94
CA GLY A 90 -8.17 5.98 10.41
C GLY A 90 -8.21 5.77 8.89
N GLU A 91 -9.27 6.25 8.27
CA GLU A 91 -9.47 6.16 6.82
C GLU A 91 -9.10 7.48 6.13
N LEU A 92 -8.45 7.41 4.98
CA LEU A 92 -8.35 8.52 4.04
C LEU A 92 -9.43 8.36 2.97
N ARG A 93 -10.34 9.33 2.88
CA ARG A 93 -11.55 9.25 2.03
C ARG A 93 -11.45 10.21 0.86
N MET A 94 -12.04 9.85 -0.28
CA MET A 94 -12.02 10.68 -1.50
C MET A 94 -12.71 12.04 -1.35
N ASP A 95 -13.59 12.22 -0.37
CA ASP A 95 -14.26 13.49 -0.07
C ASP A 95 -13.49 14.37 0.94
N ASP A 96 -12.47 13.82 1.60
CA ASP A 96 -11.62 14.53 2.57
C ASP A 96 -10.13 14.11 2.45
N TYR A 97 -9.63 13.94 1.22
CA TYR A 97 -8.27 13.42 1.03
C TYR A 97 -7.19 14.50 1.23
N ALA A 98 -7.49 15.75 0.87
CA ALA A 98 -6.50 16.82 0.85
C ALA A 98 -5.98 17.12 2.26
N GLY A 99 -4.69 16.92 2.49
CA GLY A 99 -4.05 17.05 3.82
C GLY A 99 -4.49 15.99 4.83
N GLY A 100 -5.15 14.92 4.40
CA GLY A 100 -5.66 13.87 5.27
C GLY A 100 -4.54 13.10 5.99
N VAL A 101 -3.38 12.88 5.35
CA VAL A 101 -2.24 12.25 6.02
C VAL A 101 -1.76 13.07 7.22
N ASP A 102 -1.69 14.39 7.06
CA ASP A 102 -1.30 15.30 8.15
C ASP A 102 -2.32 15.31 9.29
N ARG A 103 -3.63 15.20 8.97
CA ARG A 103 -4.69 15.03 9.98
C ARG A 103 -4.56 13.71 10.73
N LEU A 104 -4.38 12.60 10.02
CA LEU A 104 -4.32 11.23 10.59
C LEU A 104 -3.08 11.03 11.50
N ARG A 105 -1.99 11.75 11.21
CA ARG A 105 -0.78 11.73 12.05
C ARG A 105 -0.73 12.80 13.13
N ALA A 106 -1.71 13.70 13.20
CA ALA A 106 -1.67 14.84 14.12
C ALA A 106 -1.54 14.37 15.58
N GLY A 107 -0.68 15.05 16.35
CA GLY A 107 -0.43 14.71 17.77
C GLY A 107 0.47 13.50 18.01
N ARG A 108 0.93 12.80 16.96
CA ARG A 108 1.87 11.68 17.09
C ARG A 108 3.32 12.16 17.14
N ARG A 109 4.14 11.43 17.89
CA ARG A 109 5.59 11.67 17.98
C ARG A 109 6.28 10.67 17.07
N MET A 110 7.18 11.17 16.23
CA MET A 110 8.02 10.31 15.40
C MET A 110 8.93 9.42 16.25
N GLY A 111 9.15 8.19 15.79
CA GLY A 111 9.91 7.16 16.50
C GLY A 111 10.93 6.46 15.62
N ARG A 112 11.13 5.16 15.88
CA ARG A 112 11.97 4.26 15.08
C ARG A 112 11.16 3.61 13.96
N THR A 113 11.55 2.42 13.50
CA THR A 113 10.99 1.78 12.29
C THR A 113 10.64 0.31 12.55
N ASP A 114 9.47 0.03 13.12
CA ASP A 114 8.99 -1.32 13.46
C ASP A 114 8.03 -1.89 12.41
N TYR A 115 8.59 -2.51 11.37
CA TYR A 115 7.78 -3.16 10.34
C TYR A 115 6.96 -4.33 10.87
N ALA A 116 7.46 -5.05 11.88
CA ALA A 116 6.77 -6.22 12.40
C ALA A 116 5.47 -5.80 13.11
N ALA A 117 5.51 -4.72 13.89
CA ALA A 117 4.31 -4.14 14.49
C ALA A 117 3.29 -3.72 13.43
N ALA A 118 3.77 -3.09 12.34
CA ALA A 118 2.94 -2.61 11.25
C ALA A 118 2.25 -3.75 10.48
N MET A 119 3.02 -4.74 10.01
CA MET A 119 2.48 -5.90 9.28
C MET A 119 1.55 -6.74 10.15
N ARG A 120 1.87 -6.89 11.44
CA ARG A 120 0.98 -7.56 12.39
C ARG A 120 -0.35 -6.86 12.51
N LEU A 121 -0.33 -5.54 12.68
CA LEU A 121 -1.53 -4.75 12.83
C LEU A 121 -2.42 -4.82 11.59
N VAL A 122 -1.83 -4.73 10.39
CA VAL A 122 -2.55 -4.93 9.12
C VAL A 122 -3.17 -6.33 9.07
N ARG A 123 -2.39 -7.37 9.39
CA ARG A 123 -2.86 -8.77 9.40
C ARG A 123 -3.99 -9.02 10.40
N GLU A 124 -4.00 -8.32 11.53
CA GLU A 124 -5.03 -8.44 12.56
C GLU A 124 -6.27 -7.60 12.24
N HIS A 125 -6.10 -6.49 11.49
CA HIS A 125 -7.19 -5.61 11.09
C HIS A 125 -8.07 -6.25 10.01
N PHE A 126 -7.47 -6.86 8.98
CA PHE A 126 -8.22 -7.43 7.86
C PHE A 126 -8.59 -8.90 8.09
N PRO A 127 -9.84 -9.29 7.81
CA PRO A 127 -10.26 -10.70 7.90
C PRO A 127 -9.62 -11.53 6.79
N ALA A 128 -9.12 -12.70 7.17
CA ALA A 128 -8.41 -13.59 6.26
C ALA A 128 -9.30 -14.23 5.18
N ASP A 129 -10.62 -14.18 5.35
CA ASP A 129 -11.60 -14.68 4.42
C ASP A 129 -12.40 -13.58 3.70
N GLY A 130 -11.93 -12.33 3.80
CA GLY A 130 -12.45 -11.20 3.06
C GLY A 130 -11.82 -11.05 1.67
N LEU A 131 -12.03 -9.87 1.07
CA LEU A 131 -11.39 -9.48 -0.18
C LEU A 131 -9.85 -9.52 -0.08
N PRO A 132 -9.13 -9.72 -1.20
CA PRO A 132 -7.69 -9.47 -1.26
C PRO A 132 -7.33 -8.12 -0.66
N VAL A 133 -6.22 -8.03 0.06
CA VAL A 133 -5.72 -6.80 0.67
C VAL A 133 -4.42 -6.41 -0.02
N TYR A 134 -4.44 -5.28 -0.71
CA TYR A 134 -3.26 -4.64 -1.28
C TYR A 134 -2.73 -3.60 -0.29
N VAL A 135 -1.52 -3.81 0.21
CA VAL A 135 -0.89 -2.91 1.18
C VAL A 135 0.25 -2.17 0.50
N LEU A 136 0.10 -0.86 0.32
CA LEU A 136 1.22 0.00 -0.07
C LEU A 136 2.02 0.34 1.20
N PHE A 137 3.21 -0.25 1.33
CA PHE A 137 4.09 -0.09 2.48
C PHE A 137 5.21 0.90 2.16
N VAL A 138 5.11 2.14 2.65
CA VAL A 138 6.02 3.25 2.32
C VAL A 138 7.04 3.49 3.43
N THR A 139 8.32 3.53 3.08
CA THR A 139 9.42 3.67 4.04
C THR A 139 10.67 4.26 3.41
N ASP A 140 11.52 4.93 4.21
CA ASP A 140 12.79 5.48 3.76
C ASP A 140 14.02 4.66 4.16
N GLY A 141 13.83 3.49 4.77
CA GLY A 141 14.97 2.68 5.20
C GLY A 141 14.67 1.22 5.53
N ALA A 142 15.39 0.71 6.52
CA ALA A 142 15.32 -0.68 6.96
C ALA A 142 14.60 -0.78 8.31
N PRO A 143 13.97 -1.93 8.63
CA PRO A 143 13.35 -2.13 9.94
C PRO A 143 14.39 -2.21 11.05
N ASP A 144 13.99 -1.83 12.26
CA ASP A 144 14.74 -2.03 13.50
C ASP A 144 15.13 -3.50 13.71
N SER A 145 14.22 -4.43 13.36
CA SER A 145 14.45 -5.87 13.44
C SER A 145 14.12 -6.55 12.12
N ARG A 146 15.16 -6.89 11.36
CA ARG A 146 15.04 -7.68 10.11
C ARG A 146 14.45 -9.07 10.35
N THR A 147 14.77 -9.70 11.49
CA THR A 147 14.26 -11.03 11.83
C THR A 147 12.76 -10.97 12.09
N ALA A 148 12.30 -10.05 12.95
CA ALA A 148 10.88 -9.93 13.26
C ALA A 148 10.06 -9.53 12.02
N ALA A 149 10.58 -8.65 11.17
CA ALA A 149 9.93 -8.29 9.92
C ALA A 149 9.79 -9.50 8.98
N LYS A 150 10.83 -10.34 8.84
CA LYS A 150 10.75 -11.57 8.03
C LYS A 150 9.74 -12.56 8.58
N GLU A 151 9.75 -12.81 9.89
CA GLU A 151 8.83 -13.73 10.55
C GLU A 151 7.36 -13.31 10.36
N GLU A 152 7.08 -12.01 10.49
CA GLU A 152 5.73 -11.48 10.31
C GLU A 152 5.31 -11.51 8.84
N LEU A 153 6.22 -11.23 7.89
CA LEU A 153 5.91 -11.33 6.46
C LEU A 153 5.62 -12.78 6.04
N VAL A 154 6.41 -13.75 6.54
CA VAL A 154 6.12 -15.18 6.36
C VAL A 154 4.78 -15.55 6.97
N THR A 155 4.45 -15.04 8.16
CA THR A 155 3.13 -15.28 8.78
C THR A 155 2.00 -14.69 7.94
N ALA A 156 2.17 -13.48 7.41
CA ALA A 156 1.18 -12.81 6.57
C ALA A 156 1.00 -13.50 5.20
N SER A 157 2.02 -14.19 4.69
CA SER A 157 1.92 -14.95 3.43
C SER A 157 0.91 -16.11 3.44
N GLN A 158 0.39 -16.47 4.62
CA GLN A 158 -0.71 -17.43 4.79
C GLN A 158 -2.11 -16.76 4.74
N ARG A 159 -2.18 -15.50 4.31
CA ARG A 159 -3.41 -14.68 4.27
C ARG A 159 -3.60 -14.10 2.87
N ASN A 160 -4.77 -13.53 2.64
CA ASN A 160 -5.16 -12.74 1.47
C ASN A 160 -4.48 -11.34 1.42
N ILE A 161 -3.20 -11.22 1.80
CA ILE A 161 -2.50 -9.92 1.92
C ILE A 161 -1.26 -9.88 1.04
N PHE A 162 -1.20 -8.89 0.14
CA PHE A 162 -0.03 -8.55 -0.67
C PHE A 162 0.60 -7.23 -0.18
N TYR A 163 1.92 -7.22 -0.04
CA TYR A 163 2.68 -6.03 0.35
C TYR A 163 3.49 -5.48 -0.84
N LYS A 164 3.14 -4.29 -1.32
CA LYS A 164 3.99 -3.50 -2.19
C LYS A 164 4.86 -2.58 -1.33
N PHE A 165 6.12 -2.93 -1.16
CA PHE A 165 7.09 -2.06 -0.48
C PHE A 165 7.59 -0.99 -1.44
N LEU A 166 7.40 0.27 -1.07
CA LEU A 166 7.90 1.43 -1.81
C LEU A 166 8.99 2.12 -0.98
N GLY A 167 10.22 2.01 -1.46
CA GLY A 167 11.36 2.76 -0.93
C GLY A 167 11.31 4.20 -1.39
N VAL A 168 11.40 5.14 -0.45
CA VAL A 168 11.45 6.59 -0.74
C VAL A 168 12.70 7.21 -0.13
N GLY A 169 13.40 8.08 -0.86
CA GLY A 169 14.66 8.67 -0.39
C GLY A 169 15.86 7.73 -0.56
N GLU A 170 16.89 7.92 0.26
CA GLU A 170 18.23 7.34 0.02
C GLU A 170 18.44 5.93 0.61
N GLY A 171 17.52 5.41 1.42
CA GLY A 171 17.63 4.10 2.04
C GLY A 171 18.40 4.08 3.37
N PRO A 172 18.90 2.91 3.81
CA PRO A 172 19.26 1.73 3.01
C PRO A 172 18.11 0.74 2.76
N PHE A 173 18.09 0.14 1.55
CA PHE A 173 17.03 -0.79 1.11
C PHE A 173 17.47 -2.24 0.90
N ASP A 174 18.70 -2.63 1.24
CA ASP A 174 19.19 -4.01 1.06
C ASP A 174 18.30 -5.07 1.74
N PHE A 175 17.60 -4.70 2.81
CA PHE A 175 16.62 -5.59 3.43
C PHE A 175 15.42 -5.85 2.52
N LEU A 176 14.86 -4.79 1.93
CA LEU A 176 13.68 -4.85 1.07
C LEU A 176 14.00 -5.57 -0.25
N ARG A 177 15.16 -5.31 -0.85
CA ARG A 177 15.64 -6.03 -2.06
C ARG A 177 15.79 -7.54 -1.89
N ARG A 178 15.83 -8.04 -0.65
CA ARG A 178 15.96 -9.48 -0.35
C ARG A 178 14.61 -10.13 0.01
N LEU A 179 13.50 -9.41 -0.15
CA LEU A 179 12.17 -9.96 0.11
C LEU A 179 11.75 -10.97 -0.96
N ASP A 180 12.13 -10.76 -2.21
CA ASP A 180 11.84 -11.68 -3.32
C ASP A 180 12.49 -13.07 -3.09
N ASP A 181 13.68 -13.10 -2.46
CA ASP A 181 14.37 -14.33 -2.09
C ASP A 181 13.86 -14.98 -0.78
N LEU A 182 12.81 -14.42 -0.15
CA LEU A 182 12.33 -14.87 1.16
C LEU A 182 11.62 -16.23 1.05
N ARG A 183 12.26 -17.25 1.62
CA ARG A 183 11.75 -18.63 1.69
C ARG A 183 10.78 -18.84 2.86
N GLY A 184 10.03 -19.93 2.81
CA GLY A 184 9.12 -20.36 3.88
C GLY A 184 7.69 -19.83 3.74
N ARG A 185 7.38 -19.19 2.61
CA ARG A 185 6.06 -18.68 2.24
C ARG A 185 5.34 -19.68 1.34
N PRO A 186 4.01 -19.88 1.46
CA PRO A 186 3.25 -20.69 0.52
C PRO A 186 3.07 -19.97 -0.83
N VAL A 187 3.00 -18.63 -0.80
CA VAL A 187 2.91 -17.73 -1.97
C VAL A 187 3.81 -16.52 -1.72
N ASP A 188 4.47 -16.02 -2.76
CA ASP A 188 5.23 -14.77 -2.67
C ASP A 188 4.26 -13.59 -2.52
N ASN A 189 4.14 -13.05 -1.32
CA ASN A 189 3.18 -12.00 -0.99
C ASN A 189 3.80 -10.60 -0.85
N ALA A 190 5.00 -10.38 -1.39
CA ALA A 190 5.66 -9.09 -1.29
C ALA A 190 6.47 -8.77 -2.53
N HIS A 191 6.47 -7.49 -2.90
CA HIS A 191 7.33 -6.99 -3.96
C HIS A 191 7.90 -5.63 -3.57
N PHE A 192 9.16 -5.36 -3.90
CA PHE A 192 9.84 -4.12 -3.57
C PHE A 192 10.15 -3.28 -4.81
N VAL A 193 9.81 -1.99 -4.76
CA VAL A 193 10.19 -0.98 -5.76
C VAL A 193 10.88 0.21 -5.10
N GLU A 194 11.90 0.74 -5.79
CA GLU A 194 12.65 1.93 -5.39
C GLU A 194 12.90 2.82 -6.61
N PRO A 195 11.94 3.66 -7.02
CA PRO A 195 12.19 4.62 -8.08
C PRO A 195 13.27 5.63 -7.64
N ASP A 196 14.20 5.97 -8.55
CA ASP A 196 15.30 6.92 -8.30
C ASP A 196 14.78 8.25 -7.73
N ASP A 197 13.66 8.74 -8.27
CA ASP A 197 12.93 9.88 -7.74
C ASP A 197 11.42 9.67 -7.93
N VAL A 198 10.75 9.28 -6.84
CA VAL A 198 9.29 9.08 -6.79
C VAL A 198 8.49 10.36 -7.11
N GLU A 199 9.11 11.53 -6.99
CA GLU A 199 8.49 12.81 -7.34
C GLU A 199 8.62 13.13 -8.83
N ALA A 200 9.58 12.53 -9.53
CA ALA A 200 9.87 12.82 -10.93
C ALA A 200 9.20 11.85 -11.92
N ILE A 201 8.82 10.64 -11.48
CA ILE A 201 8.12 9.69 -12.34
C ILE A 201 6.68 10.13 -12.61
N SER A 202 6.19 9.81 -13.82
CA SER A 202 4.80 10.08 -14.19
C SER A 202 3.83 9.23 -13.36
N ASP A 203 2.56 9.66 -13.27
CA ASP A 203 1.53 8.89 -12.57
C ASP A 203 1.31 7.52 -13.24
N GLU A 204 1.40 7.44 -14.56
CA GLU A 204 1.33 6.15 -15.28
C GLU A 204 2.46 5.20 -14.88
N GLU A 205 3.72 5.67 -14.90
CA GLU A 205 4.88 4.87 -14.49
C GLU A 205 4.78 4.46 -13.02
N PHE A 206 4.29 5.35 -12.16
CA PHE A 206 4.06 5.05 -10.75
C PHE A 206 3.04 3.91 -10.59
N PHE A 207 1.92 3.95 -11.31
CA PHE A 207 0.91 2.89 -11.24
C PHE A 207 1.42 1.57 -11.84
N ASP A 208 2.22 1.61 -12.91
CA ASP A 208 2.85 0.40 -13.45
C ASP A 208 3.76 -0.27 -12.40
N LEU A 209 4.59 0.51 -11.68
CA LEU A 209 5.41 0.00 -10.56
C LEU A 209 4.57 -0.58 -9.41
N LEU A 210 3.45 0.09 -9.07
CA LEU A 210 2.56 -0.38 -8.00
C LEU A 210 1.90 -1.72 -8.35
N LEU A 211 1.56 -1.95 -9.61
CA LEU A 211 0.86 -3.15 -10.05
C LEU A 211 1.80 -4.32 -10.38
N GLU A 212 3.11 -4.10 -10.47
CA GLU A 212 4.09 -5.16 -10.73
C GLU A 212 3.91 -6.33 -9.73
N GLU A 213 3.96 -7.57 -10.25
CA GLU A 213 3.72 -8.82 -9.52
C GLU A 213 2.35 -9.02 -8.86
N TYR A 214 1.51 -7.99 -8.75
CA TYR A 214 0.19 -8.13 -8.13
C TYR A 214 -0.75 -9.08 -8.90
N PRO A 215 -0.86 -9.04 -10.24
CA PRO A 215 -1.63 -10.03 -11.00
C PRO A 215 -1.18 -11.47 -10.75
N GLN A 216 0.15 -11.70 -10.76
CA GLN A 216 0.72 -13.03 -10.50
C GLN A 216 0.41 -13.50 -9.08
N TRP A 217 0.52 -12.60 -8.10
CA TRP A 217 0.15 -12.91 -6.72
C TRP A 217 -1.32 -13.28 -6.58
N LEU A 218 -2.25 -12.60 -7.27
CA LEU A 218 -3.68 -12.95 -7.24
C LEU A 218 -3.90 -14.38 -7.74
N ASP A 219 -3.26 -14.78 -8.82
CA ASP A 219 -3.36 -16.13 -9.39
C ASP A 219 -2.79 -17.18 -8.43
N ASP A 220 -1.60 -16.94 -7.88
CA ASP A 220 -0.95 -17.86 -6.94
C ASP A 220 -1.73 -17.98 -5.63
N ALA A 221 -2.25 -16.87 -5.11
CA ALA A 221 -3.06 -16.83 -3.90
C ALA A 221 -4.41 -17.55 -4.09
N ARG A 222 -5.03 -17.47 -5.27
CA ARG A 222 -6.20 -18.29 -5.63
C ARG A 222 -5.86 -19.76 -5.70
N ALA A 223 -4.77 -20.12 -6.38
CA ALA A 223 -4.32 -21.51 -6.49
C ALA A 223 -4.01 -22.13 -5.12
N ALA A 224 -3.49 -21.33 -4.19
CA ALA A 224 -3.22 -21.72 -2.80
C ALA A 224 -4.46 -21.67 -1.88
N GLY A 225 -5.62 -21.23 -2.38
CA GLY A 225 -6.86 -21.13 -1.60
C GLY A 225 -6.87 -20.00 -0.56
N LEU A 226 -5.98 -19.01 -0.69
CA LEU A 226 -5.90 -17.83 0.18
C LEU A 226 -6.97 -16.79 -0.18
N ILE A 227 -7.34 -16.71 -1.46
CA ILE A 227 -8.44 -15.87 -1.97
C ILE A 227 -9.57 -16.78 -2.42
N ARG A 228 -10.79 -16.49 -1.97
CA ARG A 228 -11.98 -17.21 -2.44
C ARG A 228 -12.35 -16.70 -3.83
N ILE A 229 -12.47 -17.62 -4.78
CA ILE A 229 -13.13 -17.35 -6.06
C ILE A 229 -14.62 -17.48 -5.76
N GLU A 230 -15.39 -16.38 -5.78
CA GLU A 230 -16.84 -16.52 -5.76
C GLU A 230 -17.28 -17.26 -7.05
N PRO A 231 -18.09 -18.32 -6.95
CA PRO A 231 -18.53 -19.11 -8.09
C PRO A 231 -19.50 -18.38 -9.01
#